data_AF-A0A0H3B0X7-F1
#
_entry.id   AF-A0A0H3B0X7-F1
#
_cell.length_a   1.000
_cell.length_b   1.000
_cell.length_c   1.000
_cell.angle_alpha   90.00
_cell.angle_beta   90.00
_cell.angle_gamma   90.00
#
_symmetry.space_group_name_H-M   'P 1'
#
loop_
_entity.id
_entity.type
_entity.pdbx_description
1 polymer ?
#
loop_
_entity_poly.entity_id
_entity_poly.type
_entity_poly.pdbx_seq_one_letter_code
_entity_poly.pdbx_strand_id
1 'polypeptide(L)' 'MKKSDEYLQFKLRLPRELAEQLKRAAEKNMRSINAEVLFILKNRN' A
#
# COMPACT_ATOMS: atom_id res chain seq x y z
N MET A 1 -5.39 -21.40 -6.64
CA MET A 1 -3.97 -20.99 -6.73
C MET A 1 -3.91 -19.48 -6.51
N LYS A 2 -3.52 -19.00 -5.32
CA LYS A 2 -3.50 -17.57 -5.00
C LYS A 2 -2.23 -16.94 -5.58
N LYS A 3 -2.36 -16.06 -6.58
CA LYS A 3 -1.28 -15.29 -7.26
C LYS A 3 -0.52 -14.30 -6.34
N SER A 4 -0.53 -14.49 -5.02
CA SER A 4 0.11 -13.58 -4.07
C SER A 4 1.58 -13.91 -3.80
N ASP A 5 2.05 -15.12 -4.13
CA ASP A 5 3.44 -15.55 -3.87
C ASP A 5 4.45 -15.09 -4.92
N GLU A 6 4.02 -14.52 -6.06
CA GLU A 6 4.92 -14.04 -7.12
C GLU A 6 5.44 -12.60 -6.89
N TYR A 7 4.96 -11.89 -5.88
CA TYR A 7 5.37 -10.51 -5.63
C TYR A 7 6.41 -10.44 -4.50
N LEU A 8 7.62 -9.95 -4.85
CA LEU A 8 8.69 -9.68 -3.89
C LEU A 8 8.17 -8.73 -2.81
N GLN A 9 8.09 -9.18 -1.56
CA GLN A 9 7.66 -8.32 -0.45
C GLN A 9 8.78 -7.35 -0.09
N PHE A 10 8.60 -6.09 -0.44
CA PHE A 10 9.56 -5.04 -0.09
C PHE A 10 9.21 -4.40 1.25
N LYS A 11 10.17 -4.39 2.19
CA LYS A 11 10.01 -3.68 3.45
C LYS A 11 10.34 -2.20 3.25
N LEU A 12 9.31 -1.41 2.94
CA LEU A 12 9.44 0.03 2.80
C LEU A 12 9.63 0.68 4.17
N ARG A 13 10.71 1.46 4.32
CA ARG A 13 10.91 2.32 5.48
C ARG A 13 10.33 3.69 5.16
N LEU A 14 9.28 4.06 5.86
CA LEU A 14 8.58 5.33 5.69
C LEU A 14 8.61 6.10 7.01
N PRO A 15 8.61 7.44 6.98
CA PRO A 15 8.35 8.26 8.14
C PRO A 15 7.02 7.86 8.79
N ARG A 16 6.97 7.85 10.13
CA ARG A 16 5.79 7.39 10.87
C ARG A 16 4.52 8.15 10.47
N GLU A 17 4.62 9.45 10.31
CA GLU A 17 3.49 10.30 9.91
C GLU A 17 2.91 9.88 8.55
N LEU A 18 3.77 9.55 7.59
CA LEU A 18 3.36 9.10 6.27
C LEU A 18 2.72 7.70 6.31
N ALA A 19 3.24 6.80 7.14
CA ALA A 19 2.65 5.49 7.35
C ALA A 19 1.24 5.58 7.97
N GLU A 20 1.03 6.49 8.93
CA GLU A 20 -0.28 6.75 9.52
C GLU A 20 -1.26 7.35 8.50
N GLN A 21 -0.79 8.29 7.67
CA GLN A 21 -1.62 8.86 6.59
C GLN A 21 -2.03 7.78 5.58
N LEU A 22 -1.10 6.92 5.17
CA LEU A 22 -1.39 5.79 4.27
C LEU A 22 -2.37 4.80 4.90
N LYS A 23 -2.22 4.50 6.18
CA LYS A 23 -3.14 3.62 6.91
C LYS A 23 -4.56 4.21 6.93
N ARG A 24 -4.70 5.49 7.28
CA ARG A 24 -6.00 6.19 7.27
C ARG A 24 -6.63 6.23 5.88
N ALA A 25 -5.82 6.48 4.84
CA ALA A 25 -6.29 6.47 3.45
C ALA A 25 -6.76 5.06 3.04
N ALA A 26 -6.00 4.03 3.38
CA ALA A 26 -6.33 2.64 3.10
C ALA A 26 -7.65 2.22 3.80
N GLU A 27 -7.82 2.57 5.08
CA GLU A 27 -9.06 2.33 5.84
C GLU A 27 -10.25 3.05 5.20
N LYS A 28 -10.10 4.33 4.87
CA LYS A 28 -11.15 5.13 4.21
C LYS A 28 -11.56 4.54 2.85
N ASN A 29 -10.59 4.02 2.10
CA ASN A 29 -10.80 3.46 0.77
C ASN A 29 -11.16 1.96 0.79
N MET A 30 -11.34 1.35 1.98
CA MET A 30 -11.58 -0.09 2.17
C MET A 30 -10.55 -0.97 1.46
N ARG A 31 -9.29 -0.54 1.47
CA ARG A 31 -8.15 -1.24 0.85
C ARG A 31 -7.13 -1.65 1.90
N SER A 32 -6.35 -2.68 1.61
CA SER A 32 -5.14 -2.94 2.37
C SER A 32 -4.11 -1.84 2.10
N ILE A 33 -3.20 -1.60 3.05
CA ILE A 33 -2.12 -0.62 2.87
C ILE A 33 -1.34 -0.90 1.58
N ASN A 34 -1.08 -2.19 1.29
CA ASN A 34 -0.37 -2.57 0.07
C ASN A 34 -1.17 -2.23 -1.21
N ALA A 35 -2.48 -2.48 -1.22
CA ALA A 35 -3.33 -2.13 -2.35
C ALA A 35 -3.46 -0.62 -2.54
N GLU A 36 -3.48 0.15 -1.44
CA GLU A 36 -3.52 1.60 -1.49
C GLU A 36 -2.20 2.18 -2.02
N VAL A 37 -1.05 1.66 -1.58
CA VAL A 37 0.26 2.05 -2.12
C VAL A 37 0.34 1.78 -3.62
N LEU A 38 -0.07 0.58 -4.07
CA LEU A 38 -0.10 0.25 -5.49
C LEU A 38 -1.06 1.14 -6.28
N PHE A 39 -2.21 1.49 -5.71
CA PHE A 39 -3.17 2.41 -6.32
C PHE A 39 -2.56 3.82 -6.50
N ILE A 40 -1.91 4.35 -5.46
CA ILE A 40 -1.25 5.66 -5.51
C ILE A 40 -0.14 5.65 -6.57
N LEU A 41 0.69 4.60 -6.60
CA LEU A 41 1.77 4.46 -7.58
C LEU A 41 1.23 4.36 -9.02
N LYS A 42 0.11 3.67 -9.23
CA LYS A 42 -0.51 3.51 -10.55
C LYS A 42 -1.18 4.78 -11.06
N ASN A 43 -1.77 5.59 -10.17
CA ASN A 43 -2.52 6.81 -10.53
C ASN A 43 -1.68 8.09 -10.57
N ARG A 44 -0.39 8.04 -10.22
CA ARG A 44 0.53 9.20 -10.28
C ARG A 44 1.38 9.27 -11.56
N ASN A 45 1.12 8.38 -12.53
CA ASN A 45 1.69 8.42 -13.88
C ASN A 45 0.72 9.04 -14.88
#